data_AF-A0A3M7Q839-F1
#
_entry.id   AF-A0A3M7Q839-F1
#
_cell.length_a   1.000
_cell.length_b   1.000
_cell.length_c   1.000
_cell.angle_alpha   90.00
_cell.angle_beta   90.00
_cell.angle_gamma   90.00
#
_symmetry.space_group_name_H-M   'P 1'
#
loop_
_entity.id
_entity.type
_entity.pdbx_description
1 polymer ?
#
loop_
_entity_poly.entity_id
_entity_poly.type
_entity_poly.pdbx_seq_one_letter_code
_entity_poly.pdbx_strand_id
1 'polypeptide(L)'
;MNYNPYHAAAILGGMWGLKTHLDRLGSKFIFNQIVDKIFSKKFNPNSKSPKGYDQVFLATSVYDYIIYSSLEHDSYLCNFFPTSKPFPTRRIGNCFVGCIGSCNQSAVFYPCPRECRPKNHSNWIYC
;
A
#
# COMPACT_ATOMS: atom_id res chain seq x y z
N MET A 1 1.44 -9.35 -4.71
CA MET A 1 0.84 -8.00 -4.51
C MET A 1 1.64 -7.09 -5.41
N ASN A 2 1.13 -6.11 -6.16
CA ASN A 2 2.03 -5.32 -7.02
C ASN A 2 1.38 -3.96 -7.30
N TYR A 3 2.08 -2.90 -6.92
CA TYR A 3 1.62 -1.54 -7.11
C TYR A 3 1.57 -1.18 -8.60
N ASN A 4 0.67 -0.25 -8.94
CA ASN A 4 0.54 0.34 -10.27
C ASN A 4 1.32 1.67 -10.25
N PRO A 5 2.10 2.02 -11.30
CA PRO A 5 2.84 3.29 -11.37
C PRO A 5 2.02 4.56 -11.12
N TYR A 6 0.68 4.49 -11.20
CA TYR A 6 -0.22 5.63 -10.99
C TYR A 6 -0.70 5.86 -9.54
N HIS A 7 -0.26 5.05 -8.57
CA HIS A 7 -0.70 5.18 -7.17
C HIS A 7 0.47 5.43 -6.21
N ALA A 8 0.74 6.71 -5.93
CA ALA A 8 1.72 7.16 -4.93
C ALA A 8 1.14 7.27 -3.50
N ALA A 9 0.06 6.54 -3.21
CA ALA A 9 -0.50 6.51 -1.86
C ALA A 9 0.46 5.74 -0.94
N ALA A 10 0.89 6.37 0.16
CA ALA A 10 1.78 5.75 1.13
C ALA A 10 1.22 4.43 1.70
N ILE A 11 -0.10 4.38 1.92
CA ILE A 11 -0.82 3.16 2.31
C ILE A 11 -2.11 3.07 1.50
N LEU A 12 -2.32 1.94 0.81
CA LEU A 12 -3.58 1.64 0.15
C LEU A 12 -4.58 1.09 1.17
N GLY A 13 -5.77 1.70 1.26
CA GLY A 13 -6.76 1.33 2.26
C GLY A 13 -7.27 -0.11 2.19
N GLY A 14 -7.21 -0.75 1.01
CA GLY A 14 -7.54 -2.17 0.85
C GLY A 14 -6.38 -3.15 1.06
N MET A 15 -5.15 -2.67 1.27
CA MET A 15 -3.93 -3.50 1.22
C MET A 15 -3.05 -3.38 2.47
N TRP A 16 -3.60 -2.87 3.57
CA TRP A 16 -2.88 -2.72 4.83
C TRP A 16 -3.47 -3.62 5.92
N GLY A 17 -2.67 -3.92 6.94
CA GLY A 17 -3.09 -4.69 8.10
C GLY A 17 -2.08 -4.60 9.23
N LEU A 18 -2.55 -4.82 10.47
CA LEU A 18 -1.73 -4.74 11.67
C LEU A 18 -1.56 -6.11 12.32
N LYS A 19 -0.33 -6.44 12.71
CA LYS A 19 -0.02 -7.61 13.53
C LYS A 19 -0.11 -7.22 15.01
N THR A 20 -1.33 -7.18 15.54
CA THR A 20 -1.63 -6.66 16.89
C THR A 20 -0.86 -7.35 18.03
N HIS A 21 -0.46 -8.61 17.87
CA HIS A 21 0.34 -9.33 18.85
C HIS A 21 1.81 -8.89 18.89
N LEU A 22 2.34 -8.31 17.81
CA LEU A 22 3.71 -7.79 17.74
C LEU A 22 3.81 -6.34 18.22
N ASP A 23 2.75 -5.56 18.05
CA ASP A 23 2.68 -4.18 18.52
C ASP A 23 1.27 -3.83 19.03
N ARG A 24 1.00 -4.22 20.27
CA ARG A 24 -0.31 -4.01 20.89
C ARG A 24 -0.56 -2.54 21.22
N LEU A 25 0.48 -1.79 21.60
CA LEU A 25 0.35 -0.38 22.00
C LEU A 25 0.12 0.50 20.77
N GLY A 26 0.92 0.35 19.72
CA GLY A 26 0.72 1.07 18.46
C GLY A 26 -0.60 0.69 17.79
N SER A 27 -0.96 -0.59 17.80
CA SER A 27 -2.28 -1.01 17.31
C SER A 27 -3.44 -0.37 18.08
N LYS A 28 -3.34 -0.29 19.41
CA LYS A 28 -4.35 0.39 20.24
C LYS A 28 -4.39 1.89 19.95
N PHE A 29 -3.23 2.52 19.79
CA PHE A 29 -3.13 3.94 19.42
C PHE A 29 -3.85 4.22 18.09
N ILE A 30 -3.52 3.47 17.03
CA ILE A 30 -4.15 3.61 15.72
C ILE A 30 -5.65 3.33 15.80
N PHE A 31 -6.05 2.25 16.49
CA PHE A 31 -7.46 1.91 16.67
C PHE A 31 -8.25 3.03 17.36
N ASN A 32 -7.69 3.63 18.41
CA ASN A 32 -8.32 4.74 19.12
C ASN A 32 -8.54 5.96 18.20
N GLN A 33 -7.61 6.27 17.30
CA GLN A 33 -7.80 7.35 16.31
C GLN A 33 -8.92 7.03 15.32
N ILE A 34 -9.03 5.77 14.88
CA ILE A 34 -10.07 5.32 13.94
C ILE A 34 -11.47 5.45 14.57
N VAL A 35 -11.63 5.03 15.83
CA VAL A 35 -12.94 5.01 16.50
C VAL A 35 -13.34 6.35 17.14
N ASP A 36 -12.38 7.26 17.32
CA ASP A 36 -12.67 8.63 17.77
C ASP A 36 -13.47 9.36 16.69
N LYS A 37 -14.74 9.65 17.00
CA LYS A 37 -15.68 10.32 16.08
C LYS A 37 -15.31 11.78 15.82
N ILE A 38 -14.63 12.45 16.75
CA ILE A 38 -14.19 13.84 16.56
C ILE A 38 -12.98 13.84 15.62
N PHE A 39 -12.04 12.92 15.84
CA PHE A 39 -10.86 12.78 15.01
C PHE A 39 -11.20 12.31 13.58
N SER A 40 -11.93 11.21 13.44
CA SER A 40 -12.29 10.62 12.15
C SER A 40 -13.18 11.53 11.27
N LYS A 41 -14.01 12.40 11.88
CA LYS A 41 -14.76 13.44 11.13
C LYS A 41 -13.87 14.40 10.34
N LYS A 42 -12.61 14.61 10.73
CA LYS A 42 -11.67 15.43 9.94
C LYS A 42 -11.41 14.86 8.55
N PHE A 43 -11.44 13.52 8.45
CA PHE A 43 -11.20 12.78 7.23
C PHE A 43 -12.49 12.43 6.50
N ASN A 44 -13.65 12.51 7.17
CA ASN A 44 -14.96 12.36 6.56
C ASN A 44 -15.99 13.38 7.13
N PRO A 45 -15.87 14.67 6.78
CA PRO A 45 -16.68 15.72 7.42
C PRO A 45 -18.16 15.64 7.05
N ASN A 46 -18.47 15.15 5.85
CA ASN A 46 -19.84 15.11 5.32
C ASN A 46 -20.52 13.75 5.49
N SER A 47 -19.91 12.80 6.23
CA SER A 47 -20.34 11.40 6.29
C SER A 47 -20.55 10.75 4.92
N LYS A 48 -19.90 11.29 3.89
CA LYS A 48 -19.86 10.70 2.55
C LYS A 48 -18.68 9.74 2.52
N SER A 49 -18.77 8.65 1.78
CA SER A 49 -17.63 7.73 1.61
C SER A 49 -17.01 7.87 0.21
N PRO A 50 -16.54 9.07 -0.22
CA PRO A 50 -15.82 9.17 -1.47
C PRO A 50 -14.53 8.36 -1.36
N LYS A 51 -14.07 7.85 -2.51
CA LYS A 51 -12.82 7.08 -2.60
C LYS A 51 -11.66 7.93 -2.08
N GLY A 52 -10.78 7.34 -1.27
CA GLY A 52 -9.48 7.90 -0.89
C GLY A 52 -9.40 8.57 0.50
N TYR A 53 -10.51 8.78 1.21
CA TYR A 53 -10.45 9.32 2.58
C TYR A 53 -9.74 8.39 3.57
N ASP A 54 -9.91 7.08 3.39
CA ASP A 54 -9.14 6.06 4.07
C ASP A 54 -7.64 6.23 3.81
N GLN A 55 -7.24 6.44 2.57
CA GLN A 55 -5.85 6.64 2.18
C GLN A 55 -5.26 7.94 2.75
N VAL A 56 -6.04 9.04 2.82
CA VAL A 56 -5.59 10.30 3.44
C VAL A 56 -5.37 10.12 4.95
N PHE A 57 -6.32 9.47 5.65
CA PHE A 57 -6.15 9.15 7.07
C PHE A 57 -4.90 8.29 7.30
N LEU A 58 -4.74 7.21 6.52
CA LEU A 58 -3.60 6.31 6.67
C LEU A 58 -2.26 7.01 6.38
N ALA A 59 -2.19 7.83 5.33
CA ALA A 59 -0.98 8.56 4.99
C ALA A 59 -0.59 9.60 6.06
N THR A 60 -1.56 10.31 6.65
CA THR A 60 -1.27 11.44 7.56
C THR A 60 -1.21 11.04 9.04
N SER A 61 -1.91 9.98 9.44
CA SER A 61 -2.08 9.61 10.84
C SER A 61 -1.43 8.27 11.21
N VAL A 62 -1.08 7.44 10.21
CA VAL A 62 -0.54 6.09 10.45
C VAL A 62 0.84 5.90 9.84
N TYR A 63 1.08 6.33 8.61
CA TYR A 63 2.30 6.01 7.86
C TYR A 63 3.59 6.39 8.59
N ASP A 64 3.73 7.64 9.04
CA ASP A 64 4.93 8.12 9.74
C ASP A 64 5.23 7.34 11.02
N TYR A 65 4.19 6.78 11.67
CA TYR A 65 4.34 5.97 12.87
C TYR A 65 4.85 4.56 12.57
N ILE A 66 4.48 4.00 11.41
CA ILE A 66 4.73 2.59 11.10
C ILE A 66 5.84 2.34 10.07
N ILE A 67 6.36 3.37 9.39
CA ILE A 67 7.27 3.25 8.24
C ILE A 67 8.50 2.35 8.50
N TYR A 68 9.04 2.38 9.73
CA TYR A 68 10.20 1.56 10.12
C TYR A 68 9.83 0.23 10.79
N SER A 69 8.55 -0.02 11.03
CA SER A 69 8.02 -1.23 11.64
C SER A 69 7.02 -1.96 10.73
N SER A 70 6.98 -1.61 9.45
CA SER A 70 6.11 -2.17 8.42
C SER A 70 6.86 -3.14 7.51
N LEU A 71 6.12 -4.05 6.89
CA LEU A 71 6.58 -4.78 5.71
C LEU A 71 5.86 -4.19 4.50
N GLU A 72 6.57 -3.34 3.77
CA GLU A 72 6.07 -2.69 2.56
C GLU A 72 6.61 -3.40 1.34
N HIS A 73 5.73 -3.73 0.40
CA HIS A 73 6.16 -4.30 -0.86
C HIS A 73 5.80 -3.38 -2.03
N ASP A 74 6.78 -3.05 -2.87
CA ASP A 74 6.64 -2.17 -4.02
C ASP A 74 7.71 -2.50 -5.08
N SER A 75 7.32 -2.48 -6.35
CA SER A 75 8.20 -2.72 -7.49
C SER A 75 8.31 -1.53 -8.45
N TYR A 76 7.70 -0.38 -8.14
CA TYR A 76 7.67 0.79 -9.02
C TYR A 76 8.12 2.10 -8.35
N LEU A 77 7.85 2.30 -7.06
CA LEU A 77 8.13 3.54 -6.34
C LEU A 77 9.14 3.33 -5.20
N CYS A 78 10.05 2.37 -5.33
CA CYS A 78 11.04 2.04 -4.30
C CYS A 78 11.98 3.21 -3.93
N ASN A 79 12.13 4.18 -4.84
CA ASN A 79 12.90 5.41 -4.59
C ASN A 79 12.12 6.46 -3.76
N PHE A 80 10.79 6.36 -3.72
CA PHE A 80 9.92 7.24 -2.93
C PHE A 80 9.66 6.69 -1.52
N PHE A 81 9.56 5.36 -1.39
CA PHE A 81 9.31 4.66 -0.13
C PHE A 81 10.54 3.84 0.28
N PRO A 82 11.44 4.40 1.10
CA PRO A 82 12.79 3.86 1.31
C PRO A 82 12.82 2.50 2.03
N THR A 83 11.75 2.15 2.76
CA THR A 83 11.62 0.87 3.49
C THR A 83 10.92 -0.21 2.66
N SER A 84 10.42 0.15 1.47
CA SER A 84 9.75 -0.78 0.57
C SER A 84 10.70 -1.83 0.02
N LYS A 85 10.15 -3.02 -0.22
CA LYS A 85 10.87 -4.16 -0.77
C LYS A 85 10.21 -4.62 -2.06
N PRO A 86 10.98 -5.09 -3.05
CA PRO A 86 10.39 -5.69 -4.23
C PRO A 86 9.52 -6.90 -3.85
N PHE A 87 8.54 -7.20 -4.71
CA PHE A 87 7.73 -8.39 -4.49
C PHE A 87 8.56 -9.66 -4.63
N PRO A 88 8.35 -10.67 -3.75
CA PRO A 88 9.14 -11.89 -3.75
C PRO A 88 8.78 -12.84 -4.90
N THR A 89 7.76 -12.51 -5.70
CA THR A 89 7.23 -13.35 -6.77
C THR A 89 7.15 -12.57 -8.08
N ARG A 90 7.51 -13.23 -9.19
CA ARG A 90 7.37 -12.67 -10.53
C ARG A 90 5.89 -12.46 -10.87
N ARG A 91 5.56 -11.35 -11.52
CA ARG A 91 4.22 -11.16 -12.08
C ARG A 91 3.99 -12.12 -13.25
N ILE A 92 2.85 -12.79 -13.24
CA ILE A 92 2.39 -13.64 -14.34
C ILE A 92 1.02 -13.12 -14.78
N GLY A 93 0.96 -12.56 -15.98
CA GLY A 93 -0.26 -11.97 -16.52
C GLY A 93 -0.76 -10.77 -15.70
N ASN A 94 -2.08 -10.62 -15.65
CA ASN A 94 -2.78 -9.47 -15.07
C ASN A 94 -3.52 -9.80 -13.77
N CYS A 95 -3.30 -11.00 -13.21
CA CYS A 95 -3.86 -11.38 -11.93
C CYS A 95 -2.94 -10.91 -10.80
N PHE A 96 -3.27 -9.78 -10.20
CA PHE A 96 -2.55 -9.27 -9.04
C PHE A 96 -3.52 -8.61 -8.05
N VAL A 97 -3.11 -8.61 -6.79
CA VAL A 97 -3.81 -7.94 -5.70
C VAL A 97 -3.87 -6.43 -5.99
N GLY A 98 -5.09 -5.87 -6.01
CA GLY A 98 -5.33 -4.47 -6.37
C GLY A 98 -5.63 -4.22 -7.86
N CYS A 99 -5.69 -5.26 -8.69
CA CYS A 99 -6.15 -5.11 -10.07
C CYS A 99 -7.61 -4.61 -10.11
N ILE A 100 -7.86 -3.61 -10.96
CA ILE A 100 -9.22 -3.15 -11.26
C ILE A 100 -9.77 -4.05 -12.39
N GLY A 101 -10.93 -4.65 -12.17
CA GLY A 101 -11.57 -5.54 -13.14
C GLY A 101 -11.15 -7.01 -12.99
N SER A 102 -11.56 -7.82 -13.96
CA SER A 102 -11.33 -9.27 -13.92
C SER A 102 -9.93 -9.64 -14.39
N CYS A 103 -9.37 -10.67 -13.76
CA CYS A 103 -8.27 -11.45 -14.33
C CYS A 103 -8.51 -11.76 -15.81
N ASN A 104 -7.44 -11.73 -16.60
CA ASN A 104 -7.39 -11.93 -18.05
C ASN A 104 -8.08 -10.87 -18.94
N GLN A 105 -8.53 -9.72 -18.41
CA GLN A 105 -8.86 -8.55 -19.25
C GLN A 105 -7.60 -7.77 -19.68
N SER A 106 -7.52 -7.38 -20.95
CA SER A 106 -6.39 -6.66 -21.54
C SER A 106 -6.08 -5.36 -20.80
N ALA A 107 -5.13 -5.41 -19.87
CA ALA A 107 -4.58 -4.22 -19.22
C ALA A 107 -3.15 -4.01 -19.73
N VAL A 108 -2.78 -2.75 -19.98
CA VAL A 108 -1.41 -2.38 -20.37
C VAL A 108 -0.54 -2.36 -19.12
N PHE A 109 0.58 -3.11 -19.15
CA PHE A 109 1.53 -3.16 -18.04
C PHE A 109 2.87 -2.54 -18.44
N TYR A 110 3.40 -1.73 -17.54
CA TYR A 110 4.72 -1.15 -17.68
C TYR A 110 5.76 -2.03 -16.98
N PRO A 111 6.95 -2.21 -17.58
CA PRO A 111 8.08 -2.81 -16.89
C PRO A 111 8.40 -2.11 -15.57
N CYS A 112 8.82 -2.87 -14.56
CA CYS A 112 9.35 -2.26 -13.34
C CYS A 112 10.69 -1.57 -13.61
N PRO A 113 10.98 -0.44 -12.94
CA PRO A 113 12.33 0.12 -12.88
C PRO A 113 13.33 -0.92 -12.42
N ARG A 114 14.56 -0.91 -12.97
CA ARG A 114 15.56 -1.96 -12.72
C ARG A 114 16.01 -1.97 -11.26
N GLU A 115 16.11 -0.80 -10.66
CA GLU A 115 16.46 -0.55 -9.26
C GLU A 115 15.41 -1.07 -8.27
N CYS A 116 14.14 -1.14 -8.68
CA CYS A 116 13.04 -1.64 -7.85
C CYS A 116 12.77 -3.14 -8.05
N ARG A 117 13.63 -3.86 -8.78
CA ARG A 117 13.51 -5.32 -8.95
C ARG A 117 14.17 -6.06 -7.79
N PRO A 118 13.75 -7.31 -7.50
CA PRO A 118 14.49 -8.16 -6.58
C PRO A 118 15.95 -8.30 -7.02
N LYS A 119 16.90 -8.07 -6.10
CA LYS A 119 18.35 -8.15 -6.39
C LYS A 119 18.76 -9.48 -7.01
N ASN A 120 18.15 -10.59 -6.56
CA ASN A 120 18.42 -11.94 -7.05
C ASN A 120 17.65 -12.28 -8.35
N HIS A 121 16.76 -11.39 -8.81
CA HIS A 121 15.90 -11.61 -9.98
C HIS A 121 15.74 -10.34 -10.82
N SER A 122 16.86 -9.69 -11.16
CA SER A 122 16.86 -8.46 -11.97
C SER A 122 16.32 -8.64 -13.39
N ASN A 123 16.21 -9.89 -13.86
CA ASN A 123 15.64 -10.29 -15.14
C ASN A 123 14.10 -10.30 -15.14
N TRP A 124 13.44 -10.14 -13.99
CA TRP A 124 11.98 -9.99 -13.94
C TRP A 124 11.58 -8.59 -14.42
N ILE A 125 11.28 -8.49 -15.72
CA ILE A 125 10.84 -7.24 -16.37
C ILE A 125 9.48 -6.82 -15.81
N TYR A 126 8.62 -7.79 -15.53
CA TYR A 126 7.33 -7.60 -14.89
C TYR A 126 7.36 -8.15 -13.46
N CYS A 127 7.08 -7.22 -12.57
CA CYS A 127 6.84 -7.36 -11.16
C CYS A 127 5.58 -6.51 -10.94
#